data_AF-G9WES1-F1
#
_entry.id   AF-G9WES1-F1
#
_cell.length_a   1.000
_cell.length_b   1.000
_cell.length_c   1.000
_cell.angle_alpha   90.00
_cell.angle_beta   90.00
_cell.angle_gamma   90.00
#
_symmetry.space_group_name_H-M   'P 1'
#
loop_
_entity.id
_entity.type
_entity.pdbx_description
1 polymer ?
#
loop_
_entity_poly.entity_id
_entity_poly.type
_entity_poly.pdbx_seq_one_letter_code
_entity_poly.pdbx_strand_id
1 'polypeptide(L)'
;MGFSAGGILTGEMLLNYDSTVTGQALDKRYQPDSLDRIPIDVAADGMIYSFYGQLSIASRNVNELRRGQLPPTYFCYGTEDPFVDEFQANIRALRQAGVPVQSRVLQGIHHGYGYRHGWIPAYDQWLTQTFNATK
;
A
#
# COMPACT_ATOMS: atom_id res chain seq x y z
N MET A 1 4.88 -3.44 0.75
CA MET A 1 5.57 -2.28 0.15
C MET A 1 5.85 -2.51 -1.32
N GLY A 2 5.73 -1.47 -2.15
CA GLY A 2 6.08 -1.54 -3.57
C GLY A 2 6.38 -0.17 -4.17
N PHE A 3 7.10 -0.18 -5.29
CA PHE A 3 7.51 1.00 -6.04
C PHE A 3 6.72 1.12 -7.35
N SER A 4 6.21 2.31 -7.68
CA SER A 4 5.47 2.55 -8.93
C SER A 4 4.42 1.45 -9.20
N ALA A 5 4.44 0.80 -10.37
CA ALA A 5 3.56 -0.32 -10.70
C ALA A 5 3.63 -1.51 -9.72
N GLY A 6 4.78 -1.73 -9.07
CA GLY A 6 4.90 -2.75 -8.01
C GLY A 6 4.11 -2.39 -6.75
N GLY A 7 3.95 -1.09 -6.44
CA GLY A 7 3.06 -0.63 -5.36
C GLY A 7 1.58 -0.80 -5.73
N ILE A 8 1.23 -0.63 -7.00
CA ILE A 8 -0.13 -0.90 -7.50
C ILE A 8 -0.48 -2.38 -7.33
N LEU A 9 0.43 -3.28 -7.74
CA LEU A 9 0.27 -4.72 -7.53
C LEU A 9 0.20 -5.06 -6.04
N THR A 10 1.03 -4.44 -5.20
CA THR A 10 0.97 -4.65 -3.74
C THR A 10 -0.42 -4.26 -3.21
N GLY A 11 -0.96 -3.12 -3.63
CA GLY A 11 -2.28 -2.67 -3.24
C GLY A 11 -3.40 -3.62 -3.70
N GLU A 12 -3.30 -4.17 -4.91
CA GLU A 12 -4.22 -5.17 -5.44
C GLU A 12 -4.20 -6.46 -4.60
N MET A 13 -3.00 -6.92 -4.20
CA MET A 13 -2.84 -8.09 -3.34
C MET A 13 -3.47 -7.86 -1.96
N LEU A 14 -3.26 -6.68 -1.37
CA LEU A 14 -3.85 -6.30 -0.08
C LEU A 14 -5.38 -6.19 -0.14
N LEU A 15 -5.93 -5.71 -1.25
CA LEU A 15 -7.37 -5.54 -1.39
C LEU A 15 -8.11 -6.87 -1.56
N ASN A 16 -7.50 -7.83 -2.24
CA ASN A 16 -8.22 -9.00 -2.77
C ASN A 16 -7.65 -10.36 -2.33
N TYR A 17 -6.45 -10.41 -1.74
CA TYR A 17 -5.72 -11.65 -1.48
C TYR A 17 -5.06 -11.71 -0.09
N ASP A 18 -5.61 -11.00 0.90
CA ASP A 18 -5.12 -10.99 2.29
C ASP A 18 -5.81 -12.05 3.18
N SER A 19 -5.28 -12.26 4.37
CA SER A 19 -5.84 -13.12 5.43
C SER A 19 -5.93 -14.60 5.03
N THR A 20 -7.12 -15.15 4.78
CA THR A 20 -7.34 -16.56 4.42
C THR A 20 -7.65 -16.77 2.93
N VAL A 21 -7.47 -15.74 2.09
CA VAL A 21 -7.66 -15.90 0.64
C VAL A 21 -6.47 -16.69 0.10
N THR A 22 -6.76 -17.83 -0.54
CA THR A 22 -5.74 -18.76 -1.01
C THR A 22 -5.42 -18.60 -2.49
N GLY A 23 -4.39 -19.31 -2.96
CA GLY A 23 -4.06 -19.40 -4.38
C GLY A 23 -5.19 -19.91 -5.28
N GLN A 24 -6.25 -20.53 -4.73
CA GLN A 24 -7.43 -20.94 -5.50
C GLN A 24 -8.17 -19.77 -6.16
N ALA A 25 -8.05 -18.56 -5.60
CA ALA A 25 -8.59 -17.34 -6.20
C ALA A 25 -7.93 -17.00 -7.55
N LEU A 26 -6.67 -17.41 -7.74
CA LEU A 26 -5.88 -17.18 -8.95
C LEU A 26 -5.84 -18.42 -9.86
N ASP A 27 -5.67 -19.61 -9.29
CA ASP A 27 -5.59 -20.88 -10.01
C ASP A 27 -6.39 -21.96 -9.28
N LYS A 28 -7.48 -22.42 -9.90
CA LYS A 28 -8.35 -23.48 -9.35
C LYS A 28 -7.64 -24.81 -9.10
N ARG A 29 -6.44 -25.01 -9.68
CA ARG A 29 -5.62 -26.21 -9.45
C ARG A 29 -4.83 -26.14 -8.15
N TYR A 30 -4.72 -24.98 -7.52
CA TYR A 30 -4.10 -24.84 -6.21
C TYR A 30 -4.86 -25.69 -5.19
N GLN A 31 -4.12 -26.49 -4.41
CA GLN A 31 -4.65 -27.35 -3.37
C GLN A 31 -4.24 -26.77 -2.01
N PRO A 32 -5.14 -26.06 -1.32
CA PRO A 32 -4.84 -25.50 -0.01
C PRO A 32 -4.49 -26.59 0.99
N ASP A 33 -3.55 -26.29 1.86
CA ASP A 33 -3.15 -27.14 2.97
C ASP A 33 -3.56 -26.54 4.33
N SER A 34 -2.99 -27.05 5.43
CA SER A 34 -3.31 -26.56 6.77
C SER A 34 -2.85 -25.12 7.02
N LEU A 35 -1.81 -24.64 6.32
CA LEU A 35 -1.27 -23.29 6.48
C LEU A 35 -2.21 -22.24 5.88
N ASP A 36 -2.90 -22.56 4.79
CA ASP A 36 -3.89 -21.68 4.15
C ASP A 36 -5.10 -21.33 5.03
N ARG A 37 -5.30 -22.08 6.12
CA ARG A 37 -6.37 -21.84 7.10
C ARG A 37 -5.93 -20.91 8.24
N ILE A 38 -4.65 -20.58 8.30
CA ILE A 38 -4.11 -19.65 9.29
C ILE A 38 -4.21 -18.26 8.67
N PRO A 39 -5.02 -17.33 9.25
CA PRO A 39 -5.09 -15.97 8.74
C PRO A 39 -3.72 -15.30 8.87
N ILE A 40 -3.23 -14.76 7.77
CA ILE A 40 -2.02 -13.94 7.73
C ILE A 40 -2.43 -12.56 7.24
N ASP A 41 -2.56 -11.62 8.17
CA ASP A 41 -2.89 -10.24 7.85
C ASP A 41 -1.60 -9.42 7.69
N VAL A 42 -1.54 -8.59 6.64
CA VAL A 42 -0.39 -7.70 6.47
C VAL A 42 -0.39 -6.62 7.55
N ALA A 43 0.75 -6.41 8.20
CA ALA A 43 0.84 -5.48 9.33
C ALA A 43 1.08 -4.01 8.94
N ALA A 44 1.67 -3.75 7.77
CA ALA A 44 2.00 -2.41 7.28
C ALA A 44 2.24 -2.42 5.77
N ASP A 45 1.90 -1.33 5.07
CA ASP A 45 2.25 -1.15 3.66
C ASP A 45 3.01 0.15 3.37
N GLY A 46 3.84 0.13 2.32
CA GLY A 46 4.62 1.25 1.84
C GLY A 46 4.39 1.47 0.34
N MET A 47 3.75 2.59 0.01
CA MET A 47 3.48 3.07 -1.34
C MET A 47 4.54 4.09 -1.76
N ILE A 48 5.55 3.64 -2.52
CA ILE A 48 6.68 4.48 -2.93
C ILE A 48 6.46 4.93 -4.38
N TYR A 49 6.18 6.23 -4.56
CA TYR A 49 5.68 6.85 -5.80
C TYR A 49 4.60 5.97 -6.47
N SER A 50 3.63 5.56 -5.65
CA SER A 50 2.57 4.62 -6.02
C SER A 50 1.28 4.91 -5.24
N PHE A 51 0.23 4.16 -5.52
CA PHE A 51 -1.10 4.27 -4.92
C PHE A 51 -1.86 2.95 -5.07
N TYR A 52 -2.92 2.75 -4.27
CA TYR A 52 -3.91 1.70 -4.55
C TYR A 52 -4.73 2.10 -5.77
N GLY A 53 -4.92 1.22 -6.73
CA GLY A 53 -5.70 1.51 -7.94
C GLY A 53 -5.25 0.68 -9.13
N GLN A 54 -5.36 1.28 -10.32
CA GLN A 54 -4.96 0.69 -11.59
C GLN A 54 -3.81 1.49 -12.20
N LEU A 55 -3.23 1.00 -13.29
CA LEU A 55 -2.16 1.73 -13.98
C LEU A 55 -2.59 3.18 -14.27
N SER A 56 -1.84 4.13 -13.73
CA SER A 56 -2.07 5.58 -13.88
C SER A 56 -3.34 6.15 -13.23
N ILE A 57 -4.17 5.36 -12.55
CA ILE A 57 -5.45 5.81 -11.96
C ILE A 57 -5.56 5.31 -10.52
N ALA A 58 -5.50 6.22 -9.56
CA ALA A 58 -5.70 5.89 -8.16
C ALA A 58 -7.17 5.58 -7.85
N SER A 59 -7.36 4.56 -7.01
CA SER A 59 -8.66 4.28 -6.42
C SER A 59 -9.09 5.44 -5.52
N ARG A 60 -10.31 5.90 -5.75
CA ARG A 60 -11.02 6.87 -4.91
C ARG A 60 -12.26 6.24 -4.28
N ASN A 61 -12.45 4.92 -4.46
CA ASN A 61 -13.60 4.19 -3.98
C ASN A 61 -13.45 3.86 -2.50
N VAL A 62 -13.90 4.79 -1.65
CA VAL A 62 -13.81 4.69 -0.19
C VAL A 62 -14.42 3.40 0.36
N ASN A 63 -15.53 2.92 -0.23
CA ASN A 63 -16.18 1.70 0.25
C ASN A 63 -15.35 0.46 -0.05
N GLU A 64 -14.72 0.40 -1.22
CA GLU A 64 -13.81 -0.68 -1.58
C GLU A 64 -12.56 -0.70 -0.69
N LEU A 65 -11.91 0.46 -0.53
CA LEU A 65 -10.76 0.61 0.35
C LEU A 65 -11.07 0.22 1.79
N ARG A 66 -12.28 0.54 2.28
CA ARG A 66 -12.71 0.15 3.64
C ARG A 66 -12.94 -1.35 3.78
N ARG A 67 -13.55 -1.99 2.78
CA ARG A 67 -13.79 -3.44 2.80
C ARG A 67 -12.49 -4.25 2.82
N GLY A 68 -11.43 -3.72 2.22
CA GLY A 68 -10.12 -4.36 2.18
C GLY A 68 -9.41 -4.45 3.52
N GLN A 69 -9.91 -3.82 4.59
CA GLN A 69 -9.30 -3.83 5.93
C GLN A 69 -7.79 -3.49 5.90
N LEU A 70 -7.43 -2.55 5.03
CA LEU A 70 -6.04 -2.28 4.67
C LEU A 70 -5.19 -1.89 5.88
N PRO A 71 -3.91 -2.32 5.92
CA PRO A 71 -3.01 -1.97 7.00
C PRO A 71 -2.66 -0.48 7.01
N PRO A 72 -2.09 0.03 8.12
CA PRO A 72 -1.42 1.33 8.13
C PRO A 72 -0.52 1.46 6.90
N THR A 73 -0.71 2.54 6.13
CA THR A 73 -0.01 2.74 4.86
C THR A 73 0.88 3.98 4.92
N TYR A 74 2.13 3.82 4.52
CA TYR A 74 3.09 4.90 4.33
C TYR A 74 3.18 5.30 2.86
N PHE A 75 3.05 6.58 2.56
CA PHE A 75 3.27 7.13 1.23
C PHE A 75 4.58 7.90 1.18
N CYS A 76 5.37 7.69 0.12
CA CYS A 76 6.49 8.56 -0.20
C CYS A 76 6.45 8.93 -1.67
N TYR A 77 6.34 10.22 -1.99
CA TYR A 77 6.24 10.67 -3.38
C TYR A 77 6.85 12.06 -3.56
N GLY A 78 7.23 12.35 -4.80
CA GLY A 78 7.80 13.64 -5.17
C GLY A 78 6.73 14.64 -5.63
N THR A 79 6.98 15.94 -5.44
CA THR A 79 6.03 17.00 -5.87
C THR A 79 6.02 17.24 -7.38
N GLU A 80 7.06 16.80 -8.10
CA GLU A 80 7.16 16.90 -9.57
C GLU A 80 6.92 15.55 -10.25
N ASP A 81 6.30 14.62 -9.53
CA ASP A 81 5.81 13.37 -10.09
C ASP A 81 4.53 13.64 -10.91
N PRO A 82 4.42 13.14 -12.15
CA PRO A 82 3.22 13.33 -12.97
C PRO A 82 1.94 12.78 -12.33
N PHE A 83 2.04 11.89 -11.35
CA PHE A 83 0.91 11.31 -10.63
C PHE A 83 0.67 11.94 -9.25
N VAL A 84 1.25 13.11 -8.96
CA VAL A 84 1.13 13.76 -7.65
C VAL A 84 -0.32 13.91 -7.17
N ASP A 85 -1.24 14.24 -8.07
CA ASP A 85 -2.66 14.39 -7.77
C ASP A 85 -3.34 13.05 -7.48
N GLU A 86 -2.90 11.96 -8.13
CA GLU A 86 -3.39 10.61 -7.88
C GLU A 86 -2.96 10.12 -6.48
N PHE A 87 -1.70 10.35 -6.08
CA PHE A 87 -1.24 10.03 -4.72
C PHE A 87 -2.07 10.76 -3.67
N GLN A 88 -2.27 12.07 -3.85
CA GLN A 88 -3.05 12.86 -2.91
C GLN A 88 -4.52 12.45 -2.86
N ALA A 89 -5.13 12.11 -4.01
CA ALA A 89 -6.49 11.62 -4.06
C ALA A 89 -6.64 10.27 -3.36
N ASN A 90 -5.70 9.34 -3.55
CA ASN A 90 -5.69 8.05 -2.88
C ASN A 90 -5.53 8.19 -1.36
N ILE A 91 -4.60 9.03 -0.91
CA ILE A 91 -4.38 9.31 0.51
C ILE A 91 -5.66 9.86 1.16
N ARG A 92 -6.38 10.77 0.48
CA ARG A 92 -7.68 11.28 0.97
C ARG A 92 -8.71 10.16 1.08
N ALA A 93 -8.83 9.31 0.07
CA ALA A 93 -9.79 8.22 0.05
C ALA A 93 -9.49 7.16 1.14
N LEU A 94 -8.22 6.81 1.35
CA LEU A 94 -7.77 5.90 2.42
C LEU A 94 -8.10 6.46 3.81
N ARG A 95 -7.80 7.74 4.06
CA ARG A 95 -8.14 8.39 5.33
C ARG A 95 -9.65 8.38 5.57
N GLN A 96 -10.46 8.64 4.54
CA GLN A 96 -11.93 8.53 4.62
C GLN A 96 -12.39 7.09 4.84
N ALA A 97 -11.67 6.10 4.30
CA ALA A 97 -11.94 4.68 4.52
C ALA A 97 -11.62 4.24 5.96
N GLY A 98 -10.88 5.04 6.74
CA GLY A 98 -10.46 4.72 8.11
C GLY A 98 -9.05 4.12 8.20
N VAL A 99 -8.30 4.10 7.10
CA VAL A 99 -6.94 3.57 7.05
C VAL A 99 -5.97 4.60 7.65
N PRO A 100 -5.12 4.23 8.62
CA PRO A 100 -4.05 5.10 9.09
C PRO A 100 -3.04 5.37 7.97
N VAL A 101 -2.80 6.65 7.66
CA VAL A 101 -1.88 7.04 6.58
C VAL A 101 -0.84 8.06 7.03
N GLN A 102 0.43 7.68 6.91
CA GLN A 102 1.58 8.58 7.04
C GLN A 102 2.11 8.93 5.65
N SER A 103 2.55 10.17 5.44
CA SER A 103 3.11 10.61 4.16
C SER A 103 4.42 11.36 4.33
N ARG A 104 5.38 11.09 3.44
CA ARG A 104 6.61 11.86 3.25
C ARG A 104 6.63 12.42 1.84
N VAL A 105 6.57 13.74 1.75
CA VAL A 105 6.56 14.46 0.46
C VAL A 105 7.96 14.98 0.17
N LEU A 106 8.50 14.60 -0.99
CA LEU A 106 9.84 14.99 -1.44
C LEU A 106 9.73 16.19 -2.40
N GLN A 107 10.20 17.36 -1.97
CA GLN A 107 10.11 18.59 -2.75
C GLN A 107 11.03 18.54 -3.99
N GLY A 108 10.49 18.92 -5.16
CA GLY A 108 11.22 18.99 -6.42
C GLY A 108 11.62 17.64 -7.03
N ILE A 109 11.08 16.54 -6.51
CA ILE A 109 11.48 15.19 -6.93
C ILE A 109 10.47 14.63 -7.94
N HIS A 110 10.98 14.00 -9.00
CA HIS A 110 10.19 13.31 -10.02
C HIS A 110 9.94 11.84 -9.67
N HIS A 111 9.13 11.17 -10.50
CA HIS A 111 8.88 9.74 -10.41
C HIS A 111 10.16 8.90 -10.49
N GLY A 112 10.17 7.74 -9.83
CA GLY A 112 11.25 6.77 -9.98
C GLY A 112 12.55 7.14 -9.27
N TYR A 113 12.48 7.87 -8.15
CA TYR A 113 13.65 8.30 -7.40
C TYR A 113 14.41 7.17 -6.66
N GLY A 114 13.87 5.95 -6.64
CA GLY A 114 14.52 4.77 -6.05
C GLY A 114 14.87 4.97 -4.57
N TYR A 115 16.11 4.63 -4.19
CA TYR A 115 16.59 4.74 -2.80
C TYR A 115 17.07 6.15 -2.40
N ARG A 116 17.04 7.12 -3.33
CA ARG A 116 17.63 8.46 -3.13
C ARG A 116 16.75 9.32 -2.21
N HIS A 117 17.26 10.49 -1.82
CA HIS A 117 16.54 11.49 -1.01
C HIS A 117 16.17 11.07 0.42
N GLY A 118 16.84 10.05 0.96
CA GLY A 118 16.86 9.76 2.40
C GLY A 118 15.49 9.44 3.00
N TRP A 119 14.57 8.86 2.21
CA TRP A 119 13.26 8.45 2.71
C TRP A 119 13.31 7.14 3.51
N ILE A 120 14.27 6.25 3.21
CA ILE A 120 14.38 4.91 3.83
C ILE A 120 14.49 4.99 5.37
N PRO A 121 15.35 5.83 5.97
CA PRO A 121 15.41 5.94 7.45
C PRO A 121 14.09 6.39 8.07
N ALA A 122 13.33 7.26 7.40
CA ALA A 122 12.03 7.71 7.89
C ALA A 122 10.95 6.63 7.75
N TYR A 123 11.03 5.80 6.70
CA TYR A 123 10.17 4.63 6.54
C TYR A 123 10.46 3.57 7.60
N ASP A 124 11.74 3.29 7.89
CA ASP A 124 12.18 2.38 8.97
C ASP A 124 11.69 2.84 10.35
N GLN A 125 11.83 4.13 10.65
CA GLN A 125 11.30 4.72 11.88
C GLN A 125 9.78 4.52 11.99
N TRP A 126 9.05 4.75 10.90
CA TRP A 126 7.60 4.55 10.86
C TRP A 126 7.19 3.08 11.02
N LEU A 127 7.92 2.14 10.40
CA LEU A 127 7.70 0.70 10.58
C LEU A 127 7.90 0.28 12.03
N THR A 128 9.00 0.72 12.64
CA THR A 128 9.32 0.45 14.05
C THR A 128 8.20 0.93 14.98
N GLN A 129 7.67 2.12 14.73
CA GLN A 129 6.56 2.67 15.50
C GLN A 129 5.27 1.89 15.28
N THR A 130 4.95 1.55 14.03
CA THR A 130 3.76 0.77 13.67
C THR A 130 3.77 -0.58 14.37
N PHE A 131 4.86 -1.34 14.28
CA PHE A 131 4.93 -2.67 14.91
C PHE A 131 4.96 -2.65 16.44
N ASN A 132 5.38 -1.55 17.05
CA ASN A 132 5.28 -1.38 18.50
C ASN A 132 3.87 -0.97 18.96
N ALA A 133 3.07 -0.34 18.09
CA ALA A 133 1.69 0.03 18.38
C ALA A 133 0.69 -1.14 18.22
N THR A 134 1.08 -2.18 17.47
CA THR A 134 0.27 -3.39 17.23
C THR A 134 0.54 -4.52 18.24
N LYS A 135 1.41 -4.32 19.24
CA LYS A 135 1.59 -5.21 20.39
C LYS A 135 0.62 -4.87 21.50
#